data_AF-A0A9E0AIX3-F1
#
_entry.id   AF-A0A9E0AIX3-F1
#
_cell.length_a   1.000
_cell.length_b   1.000
_cell.length_c   1.000
_cell.angle_alpha   90.00
_cell.angle_beta   90.00
_cell.angle_gamma   90.00
#
_symmetry.space_group_name_H-M   'P 1'
#
loop_
_entity.id
_entity.type
_entity.pdbx_description
1 polymer ?
#
loop_
_entity_poly.entity_id
_entity_poly.type
_entity_poly.pdbx_seq_one_letter_code
_entity_poly.pdbx_strand_id
1 'polypeptide(L)'
;MTLIGALIKQGLILGSRVRLRELDPAREQRKELRKLLRAARSTAFGKHYGFDELLSARDFSARFQDRVPLFTYNSIYKDWWHRCLAEETDVCWPGYVKYFALSSGTSESASKHIPVTKEMIKALRKASIRQILTLGRYDLPAEFFEKGILWLGGSTDLKKHGGYYEGDVSGISARRVPIWFQRYYKPGKEISREKDWNIKLEEITRQAANWDIGIITGVPSWVQLLLEKVIERYKLKTIHDLWPNLRVYAHGGVSFDPYRSSFDKFFAHPVHYIEMYPASEGFFAFQTEPGVRHMRMVMNNGIFFEFIPFNETNFDDNGEPRPEAKAVTIDKAENGKDYALVLSSCAGAWRYLIGDVIRFTDVSQGDIIITGRTKHFLSLVGEHLSVDNMNHAVEAVSRRFSVDIPEFTVCGVPHQGSFAHQWYLGVQHGSLNVDEAGRHLDEELKRLNDDYAVERGSALHAPMITTIPAERFYQFMQANGRLGGQNKFPRVMKAAQHDAWKNFLDASR
;
A
#
# COMPACT_ATOMS: atom_id res chain seq x y z
N MET A 1 -28.11 -18.19 22.98
CA MET A 1 -27.86 -16.90 22.28
C MET A 1 -27.09 -15.99 23.21
N THR A 2 -25.90 -15.54 22.80
CA THR A 2 -25.08 -14.65 23.63
C THR A 2 -25.62 -13.21 23.52
N LEU A 3 -26.08 -12.65 24.65
CA LEU A 3 -26.74 -11.33 24.69
C LEU A 3 -25.83 -10.19 24.20
N ILE A 4 -24.52 -10.30 24.42
CA ILE A 4 -23.54 -9.26 24.09
C ILE A 4 -23.37 -9.16 22.56
N GLY A 5 -23.13 -10.28 21.88
CA GLY A 5 -22.97 -10.34 20.43
C GLY A 5 -24.21 -9.87 19.68
N ALA A 6 -25.40 -10.18 20.19
CA ALA A 6 -26.66 -9.70 19.63
C ALA A 6 -26.79 -8.16 19.75
N LEU A 7 -26.42 -7.58 20.89
CA LEU A 7 -26.41 -6.13 21.10
C LEU A 7 -25.39 -5.43 20.20
N ILE A 8 -24.19 -5.99 20.05
CA ILE A 8 -23.16 -5.46 19.14
C ILE A 8 -23.68 -5.50 17.70
N LYS A 9 -24.21 -6.65 17.25
CA LYS A 9 -24.79 -6.79 15.91
C LYS A 9 -25.86 -5.75 15.62
N GLN A 10 -26.82 -5.57 16.54
CA GLN A 10 -27.86 -4.55 16.39
C GLN A 10 -27.27 -3.14 16.34
N GLY A 11 -26.34 -2.79 17.23
CA GLY A 11 -25.65 -1.50 17.22
C GLY A 11 -24.92 -1.21 15.91
N LEU A 12 -24.29 -2.22 15.29
CA LEU A 12 -23.64 -2.11 13.98
C LEU A 12 -24.65 -1.94 12.84
N ILE A 13 -25.77 -2.67 12.86
CA ILE A 13 -26.85 -2.53 11.87
C ILE A 13 -27.42 -1.11 11.91
N LEU A 14 -27.75 -0.58 13.11
CA LEU A 14 -28.22 0.80 13.24
C LEU A 14 -27.13 1.81 12.85
N GLY A 15 -25.90 1.57 13.29
CA GLY A 15 -24.75 2.43 13.01
C GLY A 15 -24.45 2.54 11.52
N SER A 16 -24.54 1.44 10.77
CA SER A 16 -24.30 1.43 9.32
C SER A 16 -25.36 2.21 8.54
N ARG A 17 -26.61 2.19 9.00
CA ARG A 17 -27.72 2.97 8.38
C ARG A 17 -27.60 4.46 8.65
N VAL A 18 -27.15 4.85 9.85
CA VAL A 18 -27.14 6.26 10.27
C VAL A 18 -25.81 6.96 9.98
N ARG A 19 -24.68 6.28 10.19
CA ARG A 19 -23.33 6.89 10.17
C ARG A 19 -22.57 6.71 8.86
N LEU A 20 -23.05 5.83 7.96
CA LEU A 20 -22.53 5.64 6.61
C LEU A 20 -23.49 6.20 5.55
N ARG A 21 -24.22 7.27 5.89
CA ARG A 21 -25.14 7.94 4.96
C ARG A 21 -24.37 8.43 3.73
N GLU A 22 -24.98 8.28 2.57
CA GLU A 22 -24.45 8.83 1.33
C GLU A 22 -24.37 10.35 1.44
N LEU A 23 -23.20 10.87 1.10
CA LEU A 23 -22.89 12.29 1.09
C LEU A 23 -22.44 12.63 -0.32
N ASP A 24 -22.81 13.81 -0.81
CA ASP A 24 -22.27 14.37 -2.03
C ASP A 24 -20.73 14.51 -1.89
N PRO A 25 -19.95 13.71 -2.64
CA PRO A 25 -18.50 13.68 -2.51
C PRO A 25 -17.83 15.03 -2.78
N ALA A 26 -18.30 15.75 -3.80
CA ALA A 26 -17.73 17.04 -4.19
C ALA A 26 -17.94 18.09 -3.09
N ARG A 27 -19.15 18.11 -2.53
CA ARG A 27 -19.48 19.01 -1.42
C ARG A 27 -18.64 18.72 -0.18
N GLU A 28 -18.45 17.45 0.17
CA GLU A 28 -17.66 17.07 1.34
C GLU A 28 -16.17 17.37 1.14
N GLN A 29 -15.61 17.09 -0.04
CA GLN A 29 -14.23 17.41 -0.36
C GLN A 29 -13.95 18.91 -0.34
N ARG A 30 -14.87 19.73 -0.86
CA ARG A 30 -14.77 21.20 -0.77
C ARG A 30 -14.79 21.69 0.68
N LYS A 31 -15.64 21.12 1.54
CA LYS A 31 -15.63 21.43 2.98
C LYS A 31 -14.34 20.99 3.64
N GLU A 32 -13.81 19.83 3.26
CA GLU A 32 -12.61 19.26 3.85
C GLU A 32 -11.37 20.11 3.53
N LEU A 33 -11.17 20.49 2.26
CA LEU A 33 -10.10 21.42 1.86
C LEU A 33 -10.16 22.71 2.69
N ARG A 34 -11.33 23.31 2.84
CA ARG A 34 -11.50 24.53 3.63
C ARG A 34 -11.11 24.33 5.10
N LYS A 35 -11.40 23.17 5.70
CA LYS A 35 -10.97 22.88 7.08
C LYS A 35 -9.45 22.74 7.16
N LEU A 36 -8.84 22.04 6.22
CA LEU A 36 -7.39 21.84 6.15
C LEU A 36 -6.67 23.19 6.02
N LEU A 37 -7.06 24.02 5.05
CA LEU A 37 -6.48 25.36 4.84
C LEU A 37 -6.63 26.24 6.09
N ARG A 38 -7.80 26.22 6.74
CA ARG A 38 -8.02 27.00 7.98
C ARG A 38 -7.17 26.53 9.15
N ALA A 39 -6.95 25.23 9.28
CA ALA A 39 -6.11 24.70 10.35
C ALA A 39 -4.65 25.08 10.12
N ALA A 40 -4.17 24.99 8.88
CA ALA A 40 -2.78 25.21 8.54
C ALA A 40 -2.40 26.65 8.18
N ARG A 41 -3.33 27.61 8.15
CA ARG A 41 -3.06 28.99 7.70
C ARG A 41 -1.85 29.67 8.37
N SER A 42 -1.59 29.35 9.63
CA SER A 42 -0.55 29.99 10.44
C SER A 42 0.79 29.23 10.42
N THR A 43 0.85 28.08 9.76
CA THR A 43 2.10 27.31 9.59
C THR A 43 3.03 28.00 8.60
N ALA A 44 4.31 27.62 8.59
CA ALA A 44 5.28 28.12 7.63
C ALA A 44 4.81 27.88 6.19
N PHE A 45 4.29 26.68 5.90
CA PHE A 45 3.72 26.32 4.60
C PHE A 45 2.49 27.18 4.27
N GLY A 46 1.55 27.32 5.20
CA GLY A 46 0.32 28.07 5.00
C GLY A 46 0.57 29.56 4.75
N LYS A 47 1.56 30.15 5.43
CA LYS A 47 2.00 31.53 5.18
C LYS A 47 2.68 31.67 3.83
N HIS A 48 3.58 30.76 3.48
CA HIS A 48 4.31 30.78 2.21
C HIS A 48 3.38 30.75 0.99
N TYR A 49 2.34 29.91 1.03
CA TYR A 49 1.34 29.82 -0.04
C TYR A 49 0.09 30.68 0.20
N GLY A 50 0.09 31.58 1.18
CA GLY A 50 -0.98 32.55 1.41
C GLY A 50 -2.37 31.93 1.64
N PHE A 51 -2.49 30.95 2.54
CA PHE A 51 -3.75 30.23 2.80
C PHE A 51 -4.88 31.14 3.28
N ASP A 52 -4.59 32.24 3.98
CA ASP A 52 -5.60 33.22 4.37
C ASP A 52 -6.22 33.95 3.17
N GLU A 53 -5.40 34.30 2.18
CA GLU A 53 -5.89 34.87 0.91
C GLU A 53 -6.72 33.85 0.13
N LEU A 54 -6.24 32.61 0.06
CA LEU A 54 -6.97 31.51 -0.61
C LEU A 54 -8.36 31.32 -0.01
N LEU A 55 -8.47 31.30 1.32
CA LEU A 55 -9.74 31.15 2.02
C LEU A 55 -10.74 32.27 1.76
N SER A 56 -10.26 33.45 1.35
CA SER A 56 -11.07 34.62 1.00
C SER A 56 -11.51 34.60 -0.46
N ALA A 57 -10.91 33.76 -1.31
CA ALA A 57 -11.29 33.65 -2.71
C ALA A 57 -12.64 32.93 -2.90
N ARG A 58 -13.43 33.40 -3.88
CA ARG A 58 -14.72 32.77 -4.26
C ARG A 58 -14.54 31.30 -4.65
N ASP A 59 -13.51 31.02 -5.44
CA ASP A 59 -13.09 29.67 -5.82
C ASP A 59 -11.73 29.32 -5.22
N PHE A 60 -11.72 29.17 -3.89
CA PHE A 60 -10.52 28.78 -3.15
C PHE A 60 -9.95 27.41 -3.57
N SER A 61 -10.76 26.53 -4.15
CA SER A 61 -10.31 25.21 -4.62
C SER A 61 -9.43 25.37 -5.86
N ALA A 62 -9.91 26.06 -6.90
CA ALA A 62 -9.10 26.31 -8.09
C ALA A 62 -7.83 27.13 -7.75
N ARG A 63 -7.97 28.18 -6.94
CA ARG A 63 -6.83 29.00 -6.51
C ARG A 63 -5.79 28.22 -5.71
N PHE A 64 -6.21 27.24 -4.91
CA PHE A 64 -5.31 26.35 -4.21
C PHE A 64 -4.51 25.48 -5.18
N GLN A 65 -5.17 24.92 -6.21
CA GLN A 65 -4.50 24.12 -7.25
C GLN A 65 -3.53 24.95 -8.11
N ASP A 66 -3.83 26.22 -8.33
CA ASP A 66 -2.95 27.13 -9.08
C ASP A 66 -1.71 27.56 -8.26
N ARG A 67 -1.88 27.76 -6.94
CA ARG A 67 -0.86 28.37 -6.09
C ARG A 67 0.08 27.37 -5.42
N VAL A 68 -0.45 26.22 -5.01
CA VAL A 68 0.35 25.17 -4.38
C VAL A 68 0.80 24.20 -5.47
N PRO A 69 2.12 23.95 -5.64
CA PRO A 69 2.60 23.03 -6.67
C PRO A 69 2.27 21.58 -6.32
N LEU A 70 2.33 20.70 -7.32
CA LEU A 70 2.35 19.26 -7.08
C LEU A 70 3.66 18.88 -6.41
N PHE A 71 3.60 18.03 -5.39
CA PHE A 71 4.78 17.52 -4.71
C PHE A 71 4.94 16.00 -4.87
N THR A 72 6.14 15.59 -5.24
CA THR A 72 6.66 14.23 -4.99
C THR A 72 7.29 14.16 -3.59
N TYR A 73 7.64 12.96 -3.12
CA TYR A 73 8.35 12.79 -1.84
C TYR A 73 9.64 13.63 -1.78
N ASN A 74 10.49 13.53 -2.81
CA ASN A 74 11.77 14.23 -2.83
C ASN A 74 11.58 15.74 -2.72
N SER A 75 10.62 16.31 -3.46
CA SER A 75 10.34 17.75 -3.42
C SER A 75 9.77 18.22 -2.07
N ILE A 76 8.73 17.56 -1.52
CA ILE A 76 8.15 17.99 -0.24
C ILE A 76 9.10 17.76 0.92
N TYR A 77 9.93 16.70 0.86
CA TYR A 77 10.95 16.44 1.85
C TYR A 77 12.00 17.55 1.85
N LYS A 78 12.59 17.82 0.67
CA LYS A 78 13.61 18.85 0.47
C LYS A 78 13.12 20.21 0.92
N ASP A 79 11.90 20.58 0.59
CA ASP A 79 11.41 21.95 0.84
C ASP A 79 10.81 22.09 2.24
N TRP A 80 10.24 21.01 2.80
CA TRP A 80 9.42 21.11 4.00
C TRP A 80 9.62 20.00 5.04
N TRP A 81 9.42 18.72 4.72
CA TRP A 81 9.35 17.68 5.76
C TRP A 81 10.66 17.44 6.51
N HIS A 82 11.83 17.73 5.91
CA HIS A 82 13.11 17.66 6.63
C HIS A 82 13.14 18.59 7.86
N ARG A 83 12.41 19.72 7.83
CA ARG A 83 12.29 20.65 8.97
C ARG A 83 11.50 20.03 10.12
N CYS A 84 10.48 19.23 9.81
CA CYS A 84 9.74 18.47 10.81
C CYS A 84 10.64 17.44 11.50
N LEU A 85 11.53 16.77 10.75
CA LEU A 85 12.53 15.84 11.30
C LEU A 85 13.61 16.54 12.12
N ALA A 86 13.92 17.80 11.78
CA ALA A 86 14.72 18.71 12.60
C ALA A 86 13.93 19.28 13.80
N GLU A 87 12.76 18.71 14.11
CA GLU A 87 11.93 19.03 15.28
C GLU A 87 11.33 20.46 15.28
N GLU A 88 11.31 21.13 14.12
CA GLU A 88 10.65 22.42 13.96
C GLU A 88 9.12 22.26 14.03
N THR A 89 8.46 23.14 14.78
CA THR A 89 7.01 23.16 14.96
C THR A 89 6.31 24.04 13.93
N ASP A 90 5.03 23.77 13.65
CA ASP A 90 4.20 24.60 12.78
C ASP A 90 4.75 24.73 11.34
N VAL A 91 5.41 23.70 10.81
CA VAL A 91 5.97 23.70 9.44
C VAL A 91 4.88 23.49 8.39
N CYS A 92 4.40 22.25 8.23
CA CYS A 92 3.34 21.90 7.26
C CYS A 92 1.97 21.73 7.91
N TRP A 93 1.94 21.46 9.21
CA TRP A 93 0.74 21.28 10.01
C TRP A 93 0.97 21.89 11.40
N PRO A 94 -0.06 22.39 12.10
CA PRO A 94 0.11 23.00 13.41
C PRO A 94 0.72 22.06 14.45
N GLY A 95 1.62 22.60 15.26
CA GLY A 95 2.30 21.94 16.36
C GLY A 95 3.50 21.08 15.94
N TYR A 96 3.91 20.22 16.88
CA TYR A 96 5.06 19.32 16.75
C TYR A 96 4.66 17.96 16.17
N VAL A 97 5.42 17.46 15.19
CA VAL A 97 5.24 16.12 14.61
C VAL A 97 5.97 15.09 15.46
N LYS A 98 5.21 14.35 16.27
CA LYS A 98 5.77 13.37 17.22
C LYS A 98 6.13 12.01 16.59
N TYR A 99 5.53 11.68 15.46
CA TYR A 99 5.68 10.38 14.83
C TYR A 99 5.93 10.53 13.34
N PHE A 100 6.76 9.66 12.80
CA PHE A 100 6.95 9.49 11.36
C PHE A 100 6.70 8.03 11.01
N ALA A 101 5.82 7.83 10.02
CA ALA A 101 5.67 6.52 9.41
C ALA A 101 6.83 6.31 8.44
N LEU A 102 7.53 5.20 8.60
CA LEU A 102 8.48 4.73 7.60
C LEU A 102 7.66 4.10 6.47
N SER A 103 7.78 4.66 5.28
CA SER A 103 7.10 4.17 4.09
C SER A 103 8.12 3.75 3.06
N SER A 104 7.94 2.56 2.52
CA SER A 104 8.83 1.94 1.53
C SER A 104 8.78 2.52 0.13
N GLY A 105 8.27 3.74 -0.02
CA GLY A 105 8.06 4.29 -1.35
C GLY A 105 9.39 4.45 -2.08
N THR A 106 9.54 3.77 -3.23
CA THR A 106 9.87 4.25 -4.59
C THR A 106 10.90 5.37 -4.84
N SER A 107 11.60 5.89 -3.84
CA SER A 107 12.65 6.92 -3.99
C SER A 107 14.04 6.31 -3.87
N GLU A 108 15.04 6.99 -4.43
CA GLU A 108 16.44 6.56 -4.64
C GLU A 108 17.25 6.27 -3.36
N SER A 109 16.66 6.32 -2.16
CA SER A 109 17.32 6.09 -0.88
C SER A 109 16.35 5.54 0.18
N ALA A 110 16.91 5.18 1.35
CA ALA A 110 16.24 4.58 2.51
C ALA A 110 14.83 5.16 2.83
N SER A 111 13.98 4.32 3.43
CA SER A 111 12.59 4.57 3.86
C SER A 111 12.13 6.04 3.89
N LYS A 112 11.02 6.36 3.20
CA LYS A 112 10.35 7.68 3.27
C LYS A 112 9.87 7.96 4.69
N HIS A 113 10.13 9.16 5.20
CA HIS A 113 9.66 9.61 6.52
C HIS A 113 8.38 10.44 6.36
N ILE A 114 7.23 9.80 6.50
CA ILE A 114 5.93 10.45 6.34
C ILE A 114 5.45 11.00 7.69
N PRO A 115 5.18 12.31 7.84
CA PRO A 115 4.66 12.87 9.09
C PRO A 115 3.35 12.21 9.54
N VAL A 116 3.26 11.88 10.83
CA VAL A 116 2.03 11.33 11.44
C VAL A 116 1.59 12.21 12.62
N THR A 117 0.59 13.05 12.37
CA THR A 117 0.06 14.01 13.36
C THR A 117 -0.98 13.37 14.28
N LYS A 118 -1.31 14.06 15.38
CA LYS A 118 -2.39 13.64 16.29
C LYS A 118 -3.74 13.59 15.56
N GLU A 119 -3.98 14.52 14.63
CA GLU A 119 -5.18 14.64 13.82
C GLU A 119 -5.30 13.47 12.84
N MET A 120 -4.21 13.08 12.18
CA MET A 120 -4.16 11.90 11.32
C MET A 120 -4.48 10.63 12.11
N ILE A 121 -3.92 10.44 13.31
CA ILE A 121 -4.24 9.27 14.15
C ILE A 121 -5.73 9.23 14.52
N LYS A 122 -6.35 10.38 14.79
CA LYS A 122 -7.81 10.45 15.03
C LYS A 122 -8.59 10.08 13.77
N ALA A 123 -8.15 10.55 12.60
CA ALA A 123 -8.76 10.24 11.31
C ALA A 123 -8.66 8.75 10.96
N LEU A 124 -7.48 8.13 11.15
CA LEU A 124 -7.28 6.69 11.01
C LEU A 124 -8.27 5.90 11.87
N ARG A 125 -8.35 6.24 13.17
CA ARG A 125 -9.31 5.60 14.09
C ARG A 125 -10.76 5.77 13.65
N LYS A 126 -11.14 6.95 13.18
CA LYS A 126 -12.49 7.24 12.70
C LYS A 126 -12.82 6.41 11.46
N ALA A 127 -11.89 6.26 10.52
CA ALA A 127 -12.05 5.40 9.35
C ALA A 127 -12.16 3.91 9.76
N SER A 128 -11.29 3.41 10.63
CA SER A 128 -11.37 2.03 11.13
C SER A 128 -12.71 1.73 11.82
N ILE A 129 -13.24 2.66 12.62
CA ILE A 129 -14.57 2.50 13.22
C ILE A 129 -15.64 2.43 12.14
N ARG A 130 -15.59 3.32 11.14
CA ARG A 130 -16.55 3.30 10.02
C ARG A 130 -16.49 2.00 9.23
N GLN A 131 -15.30 1.44 9.01
CA GLN A 131 -15.12 0.14 8.39
C GLN A 131 -15.72 -0.97 9.27
N ILE A 132 -15.49 -0.99 10.59
CA ILE A 132 -16.13 -1.97 11.48
C ILE A 132 -17.67 -1.86 11.44
N LEU A 133 -18.23 -0.65 11.29
CA LEU A 133 -19.67 -0.47 11.14
C LEU A 133 -20.22 -1.16 9.88
N THR A 134 -19.43 -1.35 8.81
CA THR A 134 -19.91 -2.03 7.60
C THR A 134 -20.22 -3.50 7.85
N LEU A 135 -19.61 -4.12 8.88
CA LEU A 135 -19.89 -5.52 9.26
C LEU A 135 -21.38 -5.76 9.58
N GLY A 136 -22.14 -4.72 9.96
CA GLY A 136 -23.60 -4.82 10.11
C GLY A 136 -24.37 -5.07 8.80
N ARG A 137 -23.72 -4.95 7.64
CA ARG A 137 -24.28 -5.25 6.31
C ARG A 137 -23.94 -6.66 5.82
N TYR A 138 -23.11 -7.39 6.56
CA TYR A 138 -22.70 -8.75 6.22
C TYR A 138 -23.55 -9.75 7.01
N ASP A 139 -23.76 -10.94 6.44
CA ASP A 139 -24.47 -12.01 7.12
C ASP A 139 -23.57 -12.73 8.12
N LEU A 140 -23.47 -12.14 9.31
CA LEU A 140 -22.60 -12.61 10.40
C LEU A 140 -23.44 -13.03 11.61
N PRO A 141 -23.20 -14.22 12.21
CA PRO A 141 -23.91 -14.66 13.41
C PRO A 141 -23.58 -13.78 14.63
N ALA A 142 -24.44 -13.75 15.64
CA ALA A 142 -24.22 -12.88 16.80
C ALA A 142 -22.92 -13.22 17.57
N GLU A 143 -22.63 -14.50 17.71
CA GLU A 143 -21.43 -15.01 18.41
C GLU A 143 -20.11 -14.58 17.77
N PHE A 144 -20.09 -14.27 16.47
CA PHE A 144 -18.92 -13.75 15.77
C PHE A 144 -18.39 -12.44 16.40
N PHE A 145 -19.29 -11.58 16.87
CA PHE A 145 -18.92 -10.27 17.41
C PHE A 145 -18.27 -10.33 18.80
N GLU A 146 -18.23 -11.51 19.41
CA GLU A 146 -17.55 -11.73 20.69
C GLU A 146 -16.12 -12.27 20.53
N LYS A 147 -15.71 -12.55 19.29
CA LYS A 147 -14.47 -13.25 18.97
C LYS A 147 -13.28 -12.32 18.79
N GLY A 148 -12.09 -12.91 18.80
CA GLY A 148 -10.84 -12.19 18.63
C GLY A 148 -10.73 -11.55 17.25
N ILE A 149 -10.08 -10.38 17.21
CA ILE A 149 -9.65 -9.69 16.01
C ILE A 149 -8.13 -9.81 15.98
N LEU A 150 -7.63 -10.70 15.14
CA LEU A 150 -6.21 -10.87 14.92
C LEU A 150 -5.72 -9.80 13.94
N TRP A 151 -4.93 -8.86 14.46
CA TRP A 151 -4.35 -7.78 13.67
C TRP A 151 -2.85 -8.00 13.51
N LEU A 152 -2.45 -8.42 12.30
CA LEU A 152 -1.05 -8.47 11.89
C LEU A 152 -0.63 -7.09 11.39
N GLY A 153 0.13 -6.39 12.23
CA GLY A 153 0.65 -5.06 11.95
C GLY A 153 2.08 -4.90 12.42
N GLY A 154 2.65 -3.75 12.07
CA GLY A 154 3.99 -3.32 12.44
C GLY A 154 4.23 -3.29 13.94
N SER A 155 5.50 -3.25 14.33
CA SER A 155 5.86 -3.24 15.75
C SER A 155 5.36 -1.98 16.47
N THR A 156 4.83 -2.17 17.68
CA THR A 156 4.47 -1.07 18.58
C THR A 156 5.67 -0.52 19.37
N ASP A 157 6.83 -1.19 19.30
CA ASP A 157 8.10 -0.73 19.85
C ASP A 157 8.83 0.19 18.85
N LEU A 158 8.30 1.40 18.73
CA LEU A 158 8.78 2.43 17.81
C LEU A 158 10.23 2.85 18.14
N LYS A 159 11.01 3.12 17.09
CA LYS A 159 12.38 3.65 17.22
C LYS A 159 12.31 5.10 17.69
N LYS A 160 13.09 5.48 18.71
CA LYS A 160 13.11 6.86 19.23
C LYS A 160 14.29 7.61 18.62
N HIS A 161 14.04 8.81 18.09
CA HIS A 161 15.03 9.71 17.52
C HIS A 161 14.82 11.10 18.11
N GLY A 162 15.74 11.58 18.95
CA GLY A 162 15.56 12.86 19.64
C GLY A 162 14.22 12.92 20.39
N GLY A 163 13.38 13.90 20.04
CA GLY A 163 12.02 14.04 20.57
C GLY A 163 10.92 13.24 19.86
N TYR A 164 11.19 12.63 18.70
CA TYR A 164 10.18 11.93 17.88
C TYR A 164 10.39 10.42 17.82
N TYR A 165 9.43 9.72 17.20
CA TYR A 165 9.41 8.27 17.05
C TYR A 165 9.13 7.84 15.62
N GLU A 166 9.68 6.69 15.23
CA GLU A 166 9.55 6.11 13.89
C GLU A 166 9.10 4.65 13.93
N GLY A 167 8.36 4.25 12.91
CA GLY A 167 7.93 2.87 12.67
C GLY A 167 6.76 2.82 11.70
N ASP A 168 6.12 1.66 11.57
CA ASP A 168 4.98 1.51 10.66
C ASP A 168 3.76 2.28 11.17
N VAL A 169 2.98 2.86 10.25
CA VAL A 169 1.72 3.54 10.59
C VAL A 169 0.75 2.63 11.36
N SER A 170 0.79 1.33 11.08
CA SER A 170 0.01 0.29 11.77
C SER A 170 0.47 0.11 13.22
N GLY A 171 1.78 0.07 13.48
CA GLY A 171 2.37 0.01 14.83
C GLY A 171 2.10 1.28 15.65
N ILE A 172 2.25 2.46 15.02
CA ILE A 172 1.91 3.76 15.63
C ILE A 172 0.44 3.80 16.06
N SER A 173 -0.45 3.29 15.21
CA SER A 173 -1.90 3.23 15.47
C SER A 173 -2.26 2.21 16.54
N ALA A 174 -1.67 1.00 16.48
CA ALA A 174 -1.93 -0.10 17.41
C ALA A 174 -1.55 0.26 18.86
N ARG A 175 -0.49 1.05 19.05
CA ARG A 175 -0.08 1.57 20.37
C ARG A 175 -1.16 2.42 21.06
N ARG A 176 -2.17 2.89 20.31
CA ARG A 176 -3.28 3.71 20.81
C ARG A 176 -4.64 3.02 20.73
N VAL A 177 -4.66 1.70 20.67
CA VAL A 177 -5.89 0.90 20.75
C VAL A 177 -6.63 1.20 22.07
N PRO A 178 -7.92 1.59 22.03
CA PRO A 178 -8.71 1.89 23.22
C PRO A 178 -8.79 0.70 24.18
N ILE A 179 -8.84 0.96 25.49
CA ILE A 179 -8.86 -0.06 26.55
C ILE A 179 -10.00 -1.08 26.34
N TRP A 180 -11.20 -0.61 26.02
CA TRP A 180 -12.36 -1.47 25.78
C TRP A 180 -12.17 -2.44 24.60
N PHE A 181 -11.29 -2.11 23.64
CA PHE A 181 -11.01 -2.95 22.47
C PHE A 181 -9.87 -3.96 22.73
N GLN A 182 -9.07 -3.78 23.78
CA GLN A 182 -7.89 -4.61 24.06
C GLN A 182 -8.24 -6.09 24.29
N ARG A 183 -9.46 -6.40 24.76
CA ARG A 183 -9.92 -7.80 24.91
C ARG A 183 -10.02 -8.52 23.57
N TYR A 184 -10.52 -7.83 22.54
CA TYR A 184 -10.72 -8.38 21.20
C TYR A 184 -9.42 -8.40 20.40
N TYR A 185 -8.53 -7.42 20.61
CA TYR A 185 -7.25 -7.33 19.93
C TYR A 185 -6.33 -8.52 20.23
N LYS A 186 -6.08 -9.35 19.22
CA LYS A 186 -5.01 -10.36 19.18
C LYS A 186 -3.91 -9.86 18.22
N PRO A 187 -2.63 -10.09 18.50
CA PRO A 187 -2.10 -11.05 19.48
C PRO A 187 -1.90 -10.48 20.90
N GLY A 188 -2.29 -9.24 21.15
CA GLY A 188 -2.10 -8.57 22.44
C GLY A 188 -0.82 -7.76 22.51
N LYS A 189 -0.60 -7.09 23.65
CA LYS A 189 0.45 -6.05 23.77
C LYS A 189 1.86 -6.60 23.66
N GLU A 190 2.15 -7.74 24.29
CA GLU A 190 3.49 -8.30 24.35
C GLU A 190 3.98 -8.69 22.95
N ILE A 191 3.21 -9.52 22.26
CA ILE A 191 3.52 -10.02 20.92
C ILE A 191 3.57 -8.86 19.89
N SER A 192 2.70 -7.85 20.04
CA SER A 192 2.70 -6.70 19.13
C SER A 192 3.92 -5.76 19.26
N ARG A 193 4.76 -5.93 20.28
CA ARG A 193 6.02 -5.17 20.43
C ARG A 193 7.19 -5.83 19.71
N GLU A 194 7.05 -7.09 19.31
CA GLU A 194 8.11 -7.80 18.59
C GLU A 194 8.42 -7.09 17.27
N LYS A 195 9.71 -6.85 17.02
CA LYS A 195 10.23 -6.18 15.83
C LYS A 195 10.51 -7.18 14.71
N ASP A 196 10.98 -8.37 15.07
CA ASP A 196 11.25 -9.42 14.10
C ASP A 196 9.93 -10.09 13.68
N TRP A 197 9.62 -10.02 12.39
CA TRP A 197 8.37 -10.58 11.87
C TRP A 197 8.29 -12.11 12.02
N ASN A 198 9.40 -12.82 11.87
CA ASN A 198 9.43 -14.28 11.99
C ASN A 198 9.21 -14.72 13.43
N ILE A 199 9.87 -14.06 14.40
CA ILE A 199 9.63 -14.31 15.84
C ILE A 199 8.18 -13.98 16.20
N LYS A 200 7.67 -12.84 15.73
CA LYS A 200 6.27 -12.45 15.95
C LYS A 200 5.31 -13.52 15.43
N LEU A 201 5.49 -13.97 14.19
CA LEU A 201 4.65 -15.01 13.60
C LEU A 201 4.72 -16.34 14.37
N GLU A 202 5.91 -16.76 14.79
CA GLU A 202 6.06 -17.98 15.59
C GLU A 202 5.33 -17.87 16.93
N GLU A 203 5.42 -16.72 17.60
CA GLU A 203 4.73 -16.51 18.87
C GLU A 203 3.20 -16.47 18.71
N ILE A 204 2.69 -15.83 17.64
CA ILE A 204 1.27 -15.88 17.28
C ILE A 204 0.85 -17.33 17.01
N THR A 205 1.65 -18.07 16.26
CA THR A 205 1.40 -19.48 15.92
C THR A 205 1.32 -20.32 17.19
N ARG A 206 2.25 -20.15 18.14
CA ARG A 206 2.27 -20.87 19.42
C ARG A 206 1.03 -20.60 20.28
N GLN A 207 0.49 -19.39 20.20
CA GLN A 207 -0.66 -18.94 20.99
C GLN A 207 -2.01 -19.16 20.30
N ALA A 208 -2.00 -19.56 19.03
CA ALA A 208 -3.19 -19.63 18.18
C ALA A 208 -4.33 -20.46 18.80
N ALA A 209 -4.00 -21.58 19.46
CA ALA A 209 -4.97 -22.46 20.11
C ALA A 209 -5.66 -21.86 21.35
N ASN A 210 -5.12 -20.77 21.91
CA ASN A 210 -5.70 -20.08 23.05
C ASN A 210 -6.78 -19.06 22.63
N TRP A 211 -7.01 -18.88 21.33
CA TRP A 211 -7.91 -17.87 20.80
C TRP A 211 -8.95 -18.48 19.86
N ASP A 212 -10.14 -17.88 19.85
CA ASP A 212 -11.15 -18.07 18.82
C ASP A 212 -11.22 -16.77 18.02
N ILE A 213 -10.71 -16.80 16.79
CA ILE A 213 -10.57 -15.62 15.93
C ILE A 213 -11.77 -15.52 15.01
N GLY A 214 -12.45 -14.37 15.03
CA GLY A 214 -13.53 -14.05 14.10
C GLY A 214 -13.06 -13.25 12.90
N ILE A 215 -12.11 -12.33 13.11
CA ILE A 215 -11.60 -11.41 12.10
C ILE A 215 -10.09 -11.51 12.04
N ILE A 216 -9.55 -11.63 10.83
CA ILE A 216 -8.13 -11.38 10.56
C ILE A 216 -8.00 -10.05 9.82
N THR A 217 -7.02 -9.23 10.19
CA THR A 217 -6.64 -8.02 9.45
C THR A 217 -5.13 -7.96 9.24
N GLY A 218 -4.70 -7.75 8.01
CA GLY A 218 -3.28 -7.73 7.64
C GLY A 218 -3.04 -7.88 6.15
N VAL A 219 -1.79 -7.72 5.74
CA VAL A 219 -1.35 -7.89 4.36
C VAL A 219 -1.44 -9.39 3.96
N PRO A 220 -1.95 -9.73 2.76
CA PRO A 220 -2.13 -11.10 2.29
C PRO A 220 -0.93 -12.04 2.45
N SER A 221 0.29 -11.60 2.10
CA SER A 221 1.51 -12.42 2.22
C SER A 221 1.73 -12.93 3.64
N TRP A 222 1.71 -12.02 4.62
CA TRP A 222 1.92 -12.33 6.04
C TRP A 222 0.80 -13.16 6.65
N VAL A 223 -0.45 -12.92 6.23
CA VAL A 223 -1.59 -13.71 6.70
C VAL A 223 -1.54 -15.13 6.15
N GLN A 224 -1.19 -15.31 4.88
CA GLN A 224 -1.02 -16.63 4.27
C GLN A 224 0.04 -17.44 5.04
N LEU A 225 1.23 -16.86 5.24
CA LEU A 225 2.31 -17.52 5.96
C LEU A 225 1.91 -17.90 7.39
N LEU A 226 1.15 -17.05 8.08
CA LEU A 226 0.63 -17.39 9.41
C LEU A 226 -0.34 -18.58 9.36
N LEU A 227 -1.30 -18.56 8.43
CA LEU A 227 -2.29 -19.64 8.32
C LEU A 227 -1.62 -20.98 8.03
N GLU A 228 -0.62 -20.99 7.14
CA GLU A 228 0.20 -22.17 6.84
C GLU A 228 0.91 -22.68 8.11
N LYS A 229 1.60 -21.80 8.85
CA LYS A 229 2.28 -22.16 10.10
C LYS A 229 1.34 -22.73 11.16
N VAL A 230 0.15 -22.15 11.32
CA VAL A 230 -0.84 -22.62 12.30
C VAL A 230 -1.38 -23.99 11.90
N ILE A 231 -1.75 -24.17 10.63
CA ILE A 231 -2.26 -25.44 10.12
C ILE A 231 -1.22 -26.55 10.26
N GLU A 232 0.04 -26.28 9.87
CA GLU A 232 1.14 -27.22 10.00
C GLU A 232 1.41 -27.60 11.46
N ARG A 233 1.58 -26.60 12.34
CA ARG A 233 1.90 -26.82 13.76
C ARG A 233 0.86 -27.67 14.48
N TYR A 234 -0.42 -27.39 14.25
CA TYR A 234 -1.52 -28.08 14.93
C TYR A 234 -2.09 -29.26 14.12
N LYS A 235 -1.48 -29.59 12.97
CA LYS A 235 -1.89 -30.69 12.07
C LYS A 235 -3.37 -30.61 11.69
N LEU A 236 -3.83 -29.41 11.34
CA LEU A 236 -5.22 -29.13 11.02
C LEU A 236 -5.52 -29.50 9.56
N LYS A 237 -6.79 -29.77 9.26
CA LYS A 237 -7.26 -29.88 7.88
C LYS A 237 -7.52 -28.49 7.29
N THR A 238 -8.13 -27.61 8.10
CA THR A 238 -8.39 -26.21 7.77
C THR A 238 -8.22 -25.35 9.01
N ILE A 239 -8.09 -24.04 8.85
CA ILE A 239 -7.99 -23.14 10.02
C ILE A 239 -9.25 -23.16 10.89
N HIS A 240 -10.40 -23.53 10.32
CA HIS A 240 -11.68 -23.61 11.04
C HIS A 240 -11.74 -24.74 12.07
N ASP A 241 -10.82 -25.71 12.01
CA ASP A 241 -10.65 -26.71 13.07
C ASP A 241 -10.19 -26.08 14.39
N LEU A 242 -9.50 -24.93 14.32
CA LEU A 242 -9.02 -24.16 15.47
C LEU A 242 -9.85 -22.89 15.71
N TRP A 243 -10.21 -22.19 14.64
CA TRP A 243 -10.95 -20.92 14.68
C TRP A 243 -12.31 -21.06 13.97
N PRO A 244 -13.28 -21.79 14.58
CA PRO A 244 -14.55 -22.12 13.94
C PRO A 244 -15.40 -20.89 13.61
N ASN A 245 -15.14 -19.75 14.26
CA ASN A 245 -15.89 -18.50 14.05
C ASN A 245 -15.22 -17.52 13.09
N LEU A 246 -14.11 -17.89 12.45
CA LEU A 246 -13.47 -17.04 11.45
C LEU A 246 -14.41 -16.86 10.25
N ARG A 247 -14.86 -15.61 10.02
CA ARG A 247 -15.77 -15.26 8.91
C ARG A 247 -15.32 -14.05 8.10
N VAL A 248 -14.36 -13.27 8.58
CA VAL A 248 -13.91 -12.05 7.90
C VAL A 248 -12.40 -12.00 7.80
N TYR A 249 -11.91 -11.72 6.60
CA TYR A 249 -10.55 -11.29 6.35
C TYR A 249 -10.55 -9.89 5.73
N ALA A 250 -10.11 -8.89 6.51
CA ALA A 250 -9.95 -7.52 6.05
C ALA A 250 -8.50 -7.27 5.59
N HIS A 251 -8.30 -6.89 4.33
CA HIS A 251 -6.98 -6.80 3.73
C HIS A 251 -6.72 -5.46 3.07
N GLY A 252 -5.45 -5.14 2.85
CA GLY A 252 -4.98 -3.94 2.18
C GLY A 252 -3.48 -4.00 1.95
N GLY A 253 -2.91 -2.95 1.35
CA GLY A 253 -1.48 -2.83 1.08
C GLY A 253 -1.01 -3.46 -0.24
N VAL A 254 -1.60 -4.59 -0.66
CA VAL A 254 -1.36 -5.22 -1.97
C VAL A 254 -2.65 -5.78 -2.56
N SER A 255 -2.66 -6.05 -3.86
CA SER A 255 -3.78 -6.70 -4.54
C SER A 255 -4.01 -8.10 -3.96
N PHE A 256 -5.25 -8.40 -3.56
CA PHE A 256 -5.61 -9.70 -3.01
C PHE A 256 -5.96 -10.74 -4.08
N ASP A 257 -6.33 -10.33 -5.28
CA ASP A 257 -6.77 -11.24 -6.35
C ASP A 257 -5.76 -12.38 -6.65
N PRO A 258 -4.43 -12.17 -6.66
CA PRO A 258 -3.45 -13.25 -6.82
C PRO A 258 -3.46 -14.29 -5.69
N TYR A 259 -3.89 -13.90 -4.49
CA TYR A 259 -3.89 -14.75 -3.28
C TYR A 259 -5.20 -15.52 -3.09
N ARG A 260 -6.28 -15.13 -3.78
CA ARG A 260 -7.62 -15.67 -3.54
C ARG A 260 -7.65 -17.21 -3.57
N SER A 261 -7.07 -17.81 -4.60
CA SER A 261 -7.06 -19.28 -4.76
C SER A 261 -6.20 -20.02 -3.74
N SER A 262 -5.15 -19.39 -3.19
CA SER A 262 -4.38 -20.02 -2.09
C SER A 262 -5.15 -19.93 -0.79
N PHE A 263 -5.79 -18.78 -0.52
CA PHE A 263 -6.57 -18.56 0.69
C PHE A 263 -7.79 -19.46 0.80
N ASP A 264 -8.51 -19.71 -0.29
CA ASP A 264 -9.71 -20.56 -0.29
C ASP A 264 -9.42 -21.97 0.26
N LYS A 265 -8.17 -22.46 0.17
CA LYS A 265 -7.75 -23.77 0.67
C LYS A 265 -7.63 -23.83 2.19
N PHE A 266 -7.43 -22.69 2.86
CA PHE A 266 -7.31 -22.64 4.32
C PHE A 266 -8.65 -22.75 5.03
N PHE A 267 -9.76 -22.60 4.31
CA PHE A 267 -11.09 -22.39 4.89
C PHE A 267 -12.02 -23.58 4.59
N ALA A 268 -12.71 -24.07 5.62
CA ALA A 268 -13.75 -25.10 5.46
C ALA A 268 -15.08 -24.55 4.93
N HIS A 269 -15.32 -23.25 5.10
CA HIS A 269 -16.52 -22.56 4.63
C HIS A 269 -16.19 -21.11 4.24
N PRO A 270 -17.04 -20.43 3.45
CA PRO A 270 -16.74 -19.11 2.91
C PRO A 270 -16.35 -18.08 3.96
N VAL A 271 -15.38 -17.23 3.59
CA VAL A 271 -14.91 -16.08 4.36
C VAL A 271 -15.20 -14.81 3.56
N HIS A 272 -15.67 -13.77 4.22
CA HIS A 272 -15.83 -12.46 3.60
C HIS A 272 -14.48 -11.74 3.52
N TYR A 273 -14.05 -11.48 2.30
CA TYR A 273 -12.91 -10.61 2.02
C TYR A 273 -13.39 -9.16 1.98
N ILE A 274 -12.77 -8.29 2.77
CA ILE A 274 -13.10 -6.87 2.83
C ILE A 274 -11.85 -6.07 2.48
N GLU A 275 -11.85 -5.46 1.31
CA GLU A 275 -10.73 -4.64 0.87
C GLU A 275 -10.74 -3.27 1.55
N MET A 276 -9.55 -2.84 1.96
CA MET A 276 -9.27 -1.56 2.59
C MET A 276 -8.07 -0.91 1.91
N TYR A 277 -8.09 0.42 1.85
CA TYR A 277 -7.02 1.22 1.27
C TYR A 277 -6.39 2.17 2.30
N PRO A 278 -5.64 1.64 3.29
CA PRO A 278 -4.74 2.43 4.12
C PRO A 278 -3.35 2.56 3.48
N ALA A 279 -2.67 3.66 3.77
CA ALA A 279 -1.27 3.92 3.46
C ALA A 279 -0.61 4.72 4.60
N SER A 280 0.69 4.94 4.50
CA SER A 280 1.45 5.75 5.46
C SER A 280 0.94 7.19 5.54
N GLU A 281 0.32 7.69 4.48
CA GLU A 281 -0.24 9.04 4.34
C GLU A 281 -1.70 9.16 4.82
N GLY A 282 -2.42 8.04 5.04
CA GLY A 282 -3.80 8.08 5.52
C GLY A 282 -4.63 6.82 5.27
N PHE A 283 -5.94 6.92 5.49
CA PHE A 283 -6.92 5.88 5.17
C PHE A 283 -7.90 6.42 4.14
N PHE A 284 -7.81 5.91 2.91
CA PHE A 284 -8.44 6.54 1.76
C PHE A 284 -9.81 5.95 1.43
N ALA A 285 -9.96 4.63 1.43
CA ALA A 285 -11.19 3.95 1.02
C ALA A 285 -11.34 2.59 1.69
N PHE A 286 -12.57 2.06 1.76
CA PHE A 286 -12.82 0.67 2.15
C PHE A 286 -14.10 0.14 1.49
N GLN A 287 -14.19 -1.17 1.35
CA GLN A 287 -15.39 -1.84 0.85
C GLN A 287 -16.54 -1.70 1.86
N THR A 288 -17.69 -1.19 1.39
CA THR A 288 -18.83 -0.89 2.26
C THR A 288 -19.93 -1.93 2.21
N GLU A 289 -19.90 -2.84 1.24
CA GLU A 289 -20.98 -3.79 0.93
C GLU A 289 -20.43 -5.18 0.59
N PRO A 290 -21.16 -6.26 0.91
CA PRO A 290 -20.77 -7.61 0.50
C PRO A 290 -20.90 -7.78 -1.02
N GLY A 291 -20.05 -8.61 -1.61
CA GLY A 291 -20.16 -9.03 -3.01
C GLY A 291 -19.73 -8.02 -4.07
N VAL A 292 -19.38 -6.78 -3.68
CA VAL A 292 -18.81 -5.78 -4.60
C VAL A 292 -17.28 -5.84 -4.59
N ARG A 293 -16.65 -5.40 -5.69
CA ARG A 293 -15.19 -5.30 -5.83
C ARG A 293 -14.65 -3.86 -5.67
N HIS A 294 -15.52 -2.87 -5.57
CA HIS A 294 -15.10 -1.48 -5.37
C HIS A 294 -14.97 -1.14 -3.89
N MET A 295 -14.14 -0.13 -3.61
CA MET A 295 -14.06 0.52 -2.31
C MET A 295 -14.67 1.91 -2.39
N ARG A 296 -15.33 2.35 -1.32
CA ARG A 296 -15.84 3.73 -1.22
C ARG A 296 -14.80 4.61 -0.56
N MET A 297 -14.44 5.71 -1.22
CA MET A 297 -13.50 6.68 -0.67
C MET A 297 -14.11 7.45 0.52
N VAL A 298 -13.26 7.79 1.50
CA VAL A 298 -13.65 8.47 2.74
C VAL A 298 -13.53 9.99 2.59
N MET A 299 -14.55 10.62 2.00
CA MET A 299 -14.52 12.03 1.57
C MET A 299 -14.47 13.10 2.68
N ASN A 300 -14.55 12.73 3.96
CA ASN A 300 -14.63 13.70 5.08
C ASN A 300 -13.85 13.24 6.32
N ASN A 301 -12.59 12.90 6.11
CA ASN A 301 -11.73 12.31 7.13
C ASN A 301 -10.30 12.86 7.13
N GLY A 302 -10.16 14.19 7.05
CA GLY A 302 -8.87 14.85 7.16
C GLY A 302 -8.01 14.74 5.90
N ILE A 303 -8.59 14.43 4.75
CA ILE A 303 -7.91 14.29 3.46
C ILE A 303 -8.76 14.93 2.36
N PHE A 304 -8.15 15.82 1.60
CA PHE A 304 -8.65 16.32 0.33
C PHE A 304 -7.91 15.61 -0.81
N PHE A 305 -8.66 15.11 -1.79
CA PHE A 305 -8.19 14.34 -2.92
C PHE A 305 -8.32 15.14 -4.20
N GLU A 306 -7.29 15.01 -5.04
CA GLU A 306 -7.29 15.44 -6.43
C GLU A 306 -6.86 14.26 -7.31
N PHE A 307 -7.22 14.31 -8.58
CA PHE A 307 -7.10 13.19 -9.50
C PHE A 307 -6.42 13.68 -10.78
N ILE A 308 -5.21 13.22 -11.09
CA ILE A 308 -4.56 13.54 -12.37
C ILE A 308 -4.92 12.43 -13.36
N PRO A 309 -5.57 12.72 -14.51
CA PRO A 309 -5.82 11.70 -15.52
C PRO A 309 -4.53 10.97 -15.90
N PHE A 310 -4.50 9.66 -15.76
CA PHE A 310 -3.30 8.87 -16.02
C PHE A 310 -3.17 8.55 -17.51
N ASN A 311 -2.55 9.47 -18.25
CA ASN A 311 -2.37 9.41 -19.70
C ASN A 311 -1.08 10.13 -20.14
N GLU A 312 -0.70 9.96 -21.41
CA GLU A 312 0.55 10.50 -21.98
C GLU A 312 0.66 12.04 -21.93
N THR A 313 -0.48 12.75 -21.85
CA THR A 313 -0.48 14.22 -21.69
C THR A 313 -0.12 14.68 -20.29
N ASN A 314 -0.32 13.85 -19.26
CA ASN A 314 -0.02 14.21 -17.87
C ASN A 314 1.20 13.45 -17.32
N PHE A 315 1.57 12.32 -17.92
CA PHE A 315 2.66 11.47 -17.47
C PHE A 315 3.63 11.17 -18.61
N ASP A 316 4.91 11.03 -18.28
CA ASP A 316 5.91 10.50 -19.20
C ASP A 316 5.93 8.96 -19.21
N ASP A 317 6.78 8.38 -20.06
CA ASP A 317 6.90 6.93 -20.22
C ASP A 317 7.41 6.21 -18.95
N ASN A 318 7.99 6.95 -18.00
CA ASN A 318 8.45 6.43 -16.72
C ASN A 318 7.37 6.53 -15.62
N GLY A 319 6.21 7.12 -15.94
CA GLY A 319 5.13 7.33 -14.99
C GLY A 319 5.35 8.52 -14.05
N GLU A 320 6.23 9.45 -14.42
CA GLU A 320 6.42 10.72 -13.70
C GLU A 320 5.44 11.78 -14.22
N PRO A 321 4.88 12.63 -13.32
CA PRO A 321 4.01 13.71 -13.74
C PRO A 321 4.80 14.75 -14.54
N ARG A 322 4.26 15.12 -15.71
CA ARG A 322 4.81 16.21 -16.52
C ARG A 322 4.62 17.56 -15.81
N PRO A 323 5.45 18.58 -16.09
CA PRO A 323 5.30 19.92 -15.50
C PRO A 323 3.90 20.53 -15.68
N GLU A 324 3.25 20.22 -16.79
CA GLU A 324 1.91 20.66 -17.17
C GLU A 324 0.77 19.76 -16.67
N ALA A 325 1.07 18.73 -15.88
CA ALA A 325 0.08 17.79 -15.37
C ALA A 325 -1.05 18.50 -14.61
N LYS A 326 -2.31 18.19 -14.96
CA LYS A 326 -3.49 18.85 -14.39
C LYS A 326 -4.29 17.88 -13.54
N ALA A 327 -4.34 18.18 -12.25
CA ALA A 327 -5.23 17.48 -11.32
C ALA A 327 -6.65 18.07 -11.40
N VAL A 328 -7.65 17.19 -11.35
CA VAL A 328 -9.07 17.56 -11.28
C VAL A 328 -9.64 17.19 -9.90
N THR A 329 -10.69 17.88 -9.49
CA THR A 329 -11.50 17.53 -8.33
C THR A 329 -12.53 16.45 -8.70
N ILE A 330 -13.13 15.80 -7.70
CA ILE A 330 -14.05 14.68 -7.93
C ILE A 330 -15.27 15.04 -8.79
N ASP A 331 -15.77 16.29 -8.75
CA ASP A 331 -16.87 16.77 -9.60
C ASP A 331 -16.53 16.81 -11.09
N LYS A 332 -15.24 16.71 -11.43
CA LYS A 332 -14.72 16.69 -12.80
C LYS A 332 -14.11 15.33 -13.16
N ALA A 333 -14.14 14.36 -12.26
CA ALA A 333 -13.71 13.00 -12.55
C ALA A 333 -14.79 12.26 -13.36
N GLU A 334 -14.37 11.24 -14.11
CA GLU A 334 -15.25 10.46 -14.97
C GLU A 334 -15.14 8.97 -14.65
N ASN A 335 -16.26 8.25 -14.77
CA ASN A 335 -16.30 6.80 -14.61
C ASN A 335 -15.42 6.11 -15.66
N GLY A 336 -14.77 5.02 -15.27
CA GLY A 336 -13.97 4.19 -16.17
C GLY A 336 -12.60 4.74 -16.55
N LYS A 337 -12.25 5.98 -16.16
CA LYS A 337 -10.93 6.56 -16.40
C LYS A 337 -9.97 6.30 -15.23
N ASP A 338 -8.69 6.08 -15.58
CA ASP A 338 -7.61 5.94 -14.61
C ASP A 338 -7.07 7.30 -14.19
N TYR A 339 -6.80 7.45 -12.90
CA TYR A 339 -6.28 8.66 -12.29
C TYR A 339 -5.16 8.34 -11.31
N ALA A 340 -4.07 9.08 -11.39
CA ALA A 340 -3.09 9.12 -10.32
C ALA A 340 -3.63 9.92 -9.13
N LEU A 341 -3.49 9.38 -7.93
CA LEU A 341 -4.05 9.97 -6.72
C LEU A 341 -3.12 11.03 -6.11
N VAL A 342 -3.65 12.23 -5.91
CA VAL A 342 -2.98 13.35 -5.23
C VAL A 342 -3.76 13.70 -3.98
N LEU A 343 -3.08 14.00 -2.87
CA LEU A 343 -3.76 14.33 -1.62
C LEU A 343 -3.18 15.52 -0.88
N SER A 344 -4.04 16.19 -0.12
CA SER A 344 -3.66 17.11 0.95
C SER A 344 -4.30 16.64 2.25
N SER A 345 -3.55 16.55 3.34
CA SER A 345 -4.00 15.88 4.56
C SER A 345 -3.75 16.68 5.84
N CYS A 346 -4.47 16.29 6.88
CA CYS A 346 -4.26 16.75 8.25
C CYS A 346 -2.93 16.27 8.88
N ALA A 347 -2.06 15.64 8.09
CA ALA A 347 -0.69 15.31 8.47
C ALA A 347 0.35 16.32 7.93
N GLY A 348 -0.08 17.31 7.14
CA GLY A 348 0.83 18.25 6.49
C GLY A 348 1.40 17.75 5.17
N ALA A 349 0.75 16.77 4.54
CA ALA A 349 0.91 16.56 3.10
C ALA A 349 0.05 17.59 2.36
N TRP A 350 0.60 18.22 1.32
CA TRP A 350 -0.10 19.21 0.50
C TRP A 350 0.17 18.88 -0.96
N ARG A 351 -0.90 18.68 -1.75
CA ARG A 351 -0.85 18.24 -3.16
C ARG A 351 0.22 17.18 -3.42
N TYR A 352 0.27 16.18 -2.54
CA TYR A 352 1.26 15.13 -2.54
C TYR A 352 0.81 13.98 -3.46
N LEU A 353 1.61 13.66 -4.47
CA LEU A 353 1.40 12.51 -5.34
C LEU A 353 1.87 11.24 -4.63
N ILE A 354 0.93 10.35 -4.30
CA ILE A 354 1.25 9.12 -3.55
C ILE A 354 1.81 8.00 -4.42
N GLY A 355 1.65 8.10 -5.74
CA GLY A 355 2.15 7.13 -6.71
C GLY A 355 1.20 5.96 -6.99
N ASP A 356 -0.06 6.03 -6.57
CA ASP A 356 -1.09 5.03 -6.87
C ASP A 356 -2.01 5.51 -7.99
N VAL A 357 -2.49 4.56 -8.79
CA VAL A 357 -3.47 4.79 -9.86
C VAL A 357 -4.77 4.09 -9.50
N ILE A 358 -5.87 4.84 -9.55
CA ILE A 358 -7.22 4.36 -9.25
C ILE A 358 -8.14 4.58 -10.44
N ARG A 359 -9.24 3.84 -10.49
CA ARG A 359 -10.32 4.02 -11.46
C ARG A 359 -11.64 4.18 -10.73
N PHE A 360 -12.42 5.19 -11.14
CA PHE A 360 -13.79 5.33 -10.65
C PHE A 360 -14.70 4.30 -11.30
N THR A 361 -15.39 3.53 -10.47
CA THR A 361 -16.53 2.70 -10.86
C THR A 361 -17.83 3.48 -10.76
N ASP A 362 -17.94 4.37 -9.78
CA ASP A 362 -19.02 5.35 -9.65
C ASP A 362 -18.50 6.63 -8.97
N VAL A 363 -18.27 7.69 -9.75
CA VAL A 363 -17.84 9.01 -9.27
C VAL A 363 -18.86 9.63 -8.32
N SER A 364 -20.16 9.39 -8.53
CA SER A 364 -21.23 10.02 -7.73
C SER A 364 -21.23 9.54 -6.28
N GLN A 365 -20.74 8.31 -6.06
CA GLN A 365 -20.56 7.70 -4.74
C GLN A 365 -19.09 7.76 -4.26
N GLY A 366 -18.15 8.08 -5.16
CA GLY A 366 -16.72 8.01 -4.88
C GLY A 366 -16.20 6.57 -4.78
N ASP A 367 -16.80 5.67 -5.55
CA ASP A 367 -16.44 4.25 -5.57
C ASP A 367 -15.32 3.98 -6.57
N ILE A 368 -14.24 3.39 -6.09
CA ILE A 368 -13.00 3.19 -6.82
C ILE A 368 -12.54 1.73 -6.79
N ILE A 369 -11.67 1.39 -7.75
CA ILE A 369 -10.75 0.25 -7.67
C ILE A 369 -9.33 0.76 -7.85
N ILE A 370 -8.34 0.07 -7.26
CA ILE A 370 -6.92 0.35 -7.51
C ILE A 370 -6.53 -0.37 -8.80
N THR A 371 -5.99 0.36 -9.77
CA THR A 371 -5.57 -0.20 -11.07
C THR A 371 -4.07 -0.31 -11.22
N GLY A 372 -3.29 0.34 -10.34
CA GLY A 372 -1.85 0.15 -10.28
C GLY A 372 -1.11 1.26 -9.54
N ARG A 373 0.14 1.49 -9.97
CA ARG A 373 1.05 2.53 -9.50
C ARG A 373 1.47 3.41 -10.68
N THR A 374 1.86 4.66 -10.44
CA THR A 374 2.23 5.59 -11.52
C THR A 374 3.52 5.15 -12.20
N LYS A 375 4.57 4.85 -11.43
CA LYS A 375 5.79 4.23 -11.98
C LYS A 375 5.63 2.72 -12.10
N HIS A 376 6.48 2.13 -12.93
CA HIS A 376 6.60 0.67 -13.01
C HIS A 376 7.28 0.13 -11.74
N PHE A 377 6.58 -0.76 -11.04
CA PHE A 377 7.11 -1.51 -9.90
C PHE A 377 6.83 -3.00 -10.09
N LEU A 378 7.71 -3.83 -9.54
CA LEU A 378 7.39 -5.21 -9.23
C LEU A 378 6.97 -5.27 -7.76
N SER A 379 5.73 -5.67 -7.51
CA SER A 379 5.19 -5.88 -6.17
C SER A 379 4.36 -7.16 -6.21
N LEU A 380 4.95 -8.24 -5.69
CA LEU A 380 4.34 -9.56 -5.62
C LEU A 380 3.85 -9.87 -4.23
N VAL A 381 4.68 -9.59 -3.23
CA VAL A 381 4.45 -9.88 -1.82
C VAL A 381 4.50 -8.63 -0.93
N GLY A 382 4.73 -7.47 -1.54
CA GLY A 382 4.80 -6.18 -0.84
C GLY A 382 6.17 -5.52 -0.91
N GLU A 383 7.09 -6.01 -1.74
CA GLU A 383 8.46 -5.51 -1.87
C GLU A 383 8.60 -4.14 -2.54
N HIS A 384 7.55 -3.68 -3.24
CA HIS A 384 7.48 -2.38 -3.93
C HIS A 384 8.75 -2.01 -4.73
N LEU A 385 9.33 -2.98 -5.45
CA LEU A 385 10.61 -2.81 -6.10
C LEU A 385 10.47 -1.89 -7.32
N SER A 386 11.15 -0.74 -7.30
CA SER A 386 11.11 0.25 -8.38
C SER A 386 12.02 -0.13 -9.55
N VAL A 387 11.69 0.32 -10.76
CA VAL A 387 12.61 0.20 -11.90
C VAL A 387 13.98 0.82 -11.59
N ASP A 388 14.05 1.89 -10.80
CA ASP A 388 15.32 2.49 -10.38
C ASP A 388 16.12 1.56 -9.45
N ASN A 389 15.45 0.91 -8.48
CA ASN A 389 16.11 -0.12 -7.66
C ASN A 389 16.65 -1.25 -8.54
N MET A 390 15.86 -1.70 -9.52
CA MET A 390 16.26 -2.76 -10.44
C MET A 390 17.46 -2.33 -11.31
N ASN A 391 17.42 -1.12 -11.87
CA ASN A 391 18.51 -0.56 -12.67
C ASN A 391 19.80 -0.47 -11.85
N HIS A 392 19.74 0.10 -10.64
CA HIS A 392 20.91 0.22 -9.76
C HIS A 392 21.46 -1.15 -9.33
N ALA A 393 20.60 -2.13 -9.05
CA ALA A 393 21.04 -3.48 -8.69
C ALA A 393 21.69 -4.19 -9.89
N VAL A 394 21.12 -4.08 -11.09
CA VAL A 394 21.70 -4.64 -12.32
C VAL A 394 23.02 -3.95 -12.68
N GLU A 395 23.12 -2.63 -12.51
CA GLU A 395 24.37 -1.88 -12.71
C GLU A 395 25.44 -2.31 -11.70
N ALA A 396 25.07 -2.59 -10.44
CA ALA A 396 26.00 -3.13 -9.46
C ALA A 396 26.51 -4.53 -9.85
N VAL A 397 25.63 -5.40 -10.36
CA VAL A 397 26.03 -6.70 -10.95
C VAL A 397 26.98 -6.50 -12.13
N SER A 398 26.63 -5.64 -13.08
CA SER A 398 27.46 -5.35 -14.24
C SER A 398 28.87 -4.91 -13.83
N ARG A 399 28.98 -3.96 -12.89
CA ARG A 399 30.27 -3.48 -12.36
C ARG A 399 31.04 -4.56 -11.61
N ARG A 400 30.37 -5.34 -10.76
CA ARG A 400 31.01 -6.37 -9.93
C ARG A 400 31.63 -7.48 -10.76
N PHE A 401 30.94 -7.92 -11.80
CA PHE A 401 31.38 -9.04 -12.65
C PHE A 401 32.09 -8.59 -13.93
N SER A 402 32.19 -7.28 -14.19
CA SER A 402 32.79 -6.73 -15.43
C SER A 402 32.12 -7.31 -16.68
N VAL A 403 30.78 -7.36 -16.66
CA VAL A 403 29.93 -7.87 -17.74
C VAL A 403 28.96 -6.79 -18.17
N ASP A 404 28.80 -6.60 -19.48
CA ASP A 404 27.84 -5.65 -20.03
C ASP A 404 26.43 -6.26 -20.05
N ILE A 405 25.52 -5.63 -19.31
CA ILE A 405 24.10 -6.01 -19.24
C ILE A 405 23.24 -4.84 -19.76
N PRO A 406 23.21 -4.59 -21.08
CA PRO A 406 22.44 -3.48 -21.67
C PRO A 406 20.93 -3.61 -21.51
N GLU A 407 20.42 -4.83 -21.37
CA GLU A 407 18.99 -5.10 -21.26
C GLU A 407 18.67 -6.05 -20.11
N PHE A 408 17.55 -5.83 -19.45
CA PHE A 408 16.98 -6.80 -18.53
C PHE A 408 15.46 -6.67 -18.44
N THR A 409 14.83 -7.73 -17.93
CA THR A 409 13.45 -7.70 -17.47
C THR A 409 13.31 -8.60 -16.25
N VAL A 410 12.31 -8.30 -15.42
CA VAL A 410 11.92 -9.14 -14.29
C VAL A 410 10.43 -9.41 -14.32
N CYS A 411 10.03 -10.58 -13.83
CA CYS A 411 8.65 -10.91 -13.53
C CYS A 411 8.56 -11.69 -12.23
N GLY A 412 7.40 -11.65 -11.60
CA GLY A 412 7.11 -12.53 -10.48
C GLY A 412 6.54 -13.86 -10.91
N VAL A 413 7.02 -14.93 -10.28
CA VAL A 413 6.54 -16.28 -10.56
C VAL A 413 6.19 -16.99 -9.25
N PRO A 414 5.09 -17.78 -9.20
CA PRO A 414 4.86 -18.71 -8.11
C PRO A 414 6.04 -19.68 -8.00
N HIS A 415 6.57 -19.88 -6.80
CA HIS A 415 7.72 -20.74 -6.57
C HIS A 415 7.64 -21.38 -5.17
N GLN A 416 7.71 -22.71 -5.12
CA GLN A 416 7.76 -23.49 -3.86
C GLN A 416 6.69 -23.11 -2.81
N GLY A 417 5.46 -22.82 -3.25
CA GLY A 417 4.35 -22.45 -2.35
C GLY A 417 4.27 -20.96 -2.01
N SER A 418 5.27 -20.17 -2.39
CA SER A 418 5.24 -18.70 -2.32
C SER A 418 5.61 -18.09 -3.68
N PHE A 419 6.47 -17.05 -3.72
CA PHE A 419 6.85 -16.32 -4.92
C PHE A 419 8.37 -16.15 -5.03
N ALA A 420 8.87 -16.03 -6.26
CA ALA A 420 10.24 -15.64 -6.58
C ALA A 420 10.26 -14.61 -7.70
N HIS A 421 11.35 -13.85 -7.81
CA HIS A 421 11.61 -13.04 -8.99
C HIS A 421 12.35 -13.87 -10.03
N GLN A 422 11.83 -13.92 -11.26
CA GLN A 422 12.54 -14.43 -12.42
C GLN A 422 13.12 -13.23 -13.19
N TRP A 423 14.44 -13.14 -13.19
CA TRP A 423 15.19 -12.13 -13.91
C TRP A 423 15.74 -12.70 -15.21
N TYR A 424 15.66 -11.90 -16.26
CA TYR A 424 16.32 -12.15 -17.52
C TYR A 424 17.34 -11.04 -17.74
N LEU A 425 18.63 -11.39 -17.75
CA LEU A 425 19.73 -10.46 -17.94
C LEU A 425 20.29 -10.62 -19.36
N GLY A 426 20.15 -9.57 -20.16
CA GLY A 426 20.66 -9.45 -21.52
C GLY A 426 22.15 -9.20 -21.50
N VAL A 427 22.97 -10.25 -21.64
CA VAL A 427 24.44 -10.18 -21.60
C VAL A 427 24.98 -10.04 -23.02
N GLN A 428 25.80 -9.03 -23.27
CA GLN A 428 26.37 -8.78 -24.61
C GLN A 428 27.71 -9.51 -24.83
N HIS A 429 28.59 -9.49 -23.83
CA HIS A 429 29.90 -10.15 -23.88
C HIS A 429 30.26 -10.79 -22.53
N GLY A 430 30.90 -11.97 -22.57
CA GLY A 430 31.33 -12.72 -21.38
C GLY A 430 30.31 -13.77 -20.92
N SER A 431 30.69 -14.52 -19.87
CA SER A 431 29.81 -15.44 -19.17
C SER A 431 29.60 -14.94 -17.75
N LEU A 432 28.33 -14.85 -17.35
CA LEU A 432 27.95 -14.46 -16.00
C LEU A 432 27.62 -15.74 -15.23
N ASN A 433 28.31 -15.99 -14.11
CA ASN A 433 27.90 -17.05 -13.21
C ASN A 433 26.56 -16.66 -12.58
N VAL A 434 25.50 -17.34 -12.99
CA VAL A 434 24.11 -16.99 -12.63
C VAL A 434 23.87 -17.06 -11.13
N ASP A 435 24.56 -17.96 -10.41
CA ASP A 435 24.39 -18.11 -8.96
C ASP A 435 25.09 -16.98 -8.21
N GLU A 436 26.28 -16.57 -8.64
CA GLU A 436 26.99 -15.44 -8.04
C GLU A 436 26.30 -14.12 -8.36
N ALA A 437 25.84 -13.95 -9.60
CA ALA A 437 25.07 -12.79 -10.02
C ALA A 437 23.75 -12.69 -9.28
N GLY A 438 23.04 -13.82 -9.10
CA GLY A 438 21.80 -13.87 -8.33
C GLY A 438 22.01 -13.46 -6.87
N ARG A 439 23.07 -13.96 -6.22
CA ARG A 439 23.42 -13.55 -4.85
C ARG A 439 23.75 -12.06 -4.74
N HIS A 440 24.57 -11.55 -5.65
CA HIS A 440 24.96 -10.14 -5.59
C HIS A 440 23.81 -9.19 -5.92
N LEU A 441 22.99 -9.54 -6.93
CA LEU A 441 21.76 -8.81 -7.24
C LEU A 441 20.85 -8.77 -6.01
N ASP A 442 20.66 -9.91 -5.35
CA ASP A 442 19.83 -10.01 -4.16
C ASP A 442 20.32 -9.15 -2.99
N GLU A 443 21.63 -9.13 -2.74
CA GLU A 443 22.26 -8.29 -1.71
C GLU A 443 22.06 -6.80 -2.00
N GLU A 444 22.26 -6.38 -3.24
CA GLU A 444 22.05 -4.98 -3.63
C GLU A 444 20.58 -4.58 -3.56
N LEU A 445 19.66 -5.44 -3.98
CA LEU A 445 18.22 -5.20 -3.84
C LEU A 445 17.81 -5.08 -2.37
N LYS A 446 18.33 -5.93 -1.47
CA LYS A 446 18.12 -5.82 -0.02
C LYS A 446 18.65 -4.52 0.56
N ARG A 447 19.78 -4.03 0.05
CA ARG A 447 20.38 -2.77 0.48
C ARG A 447 19.61 -1.55 -0.03
N LEU A 448 19.08 -1.63 -1.24
CA LEU A 448 18.37 -0.54 -1.91
C LEU A 448 16.90 -0.41 -1.48
N ASN A 449 16.29 -1.50 -0.99
CA ASN A 449 14.86 -1.54 -0.67
C ASN A 449 14.59 -2.38 0.59
N ASP A 450 14.12 -1.70 1.64
CA ASP A 450 13.81 -2.30 2.94
C ASP A 450 12.68 -3.34 2.86
N ASP A 451 11.62 -3.10 2.07
CA ASP A 451 10.52 -4.04 1.91
C ASP A 451 10.99 -5.31 1.19
N TYR A 452 11.83 -5.18 0.16
CA TYR A 452 12.46 -6.33 -0.48
C TYR A 452 13.28 -7.13 0.53
N ALA A 453 14.04 -6.48 1.41
CA ALA A 453 14.80 -7.17 2.45
C ALA A 453 13.91 -7.91 3.46
N VAL A 454 12.81 -7.28 3.87
CA VAL A 454 11.82 -7.85 4.77
C VAL A 454 11.13 -9.05 4.12
N GLU A 455 10.59 -8.89 2.91
CA GLU A 455 9.89 -9.95 2.19
C GLU A 455 10.84 -11.09 1.78
N ARG A 456 12.12 -10.83 1.48
CA ARG A 456 13.14 -11.88 1.27
C ARG A 456 13.43 -12.73 2.50
N GLY A 457 13.14 -12.20 3.69
CA GLY A 457 13.20 -12.94 4.95
C GLY A 457 11.95 -13.76 5.26
N SER A 458 10.91 -13.68 4.43
CA SER A 458 9.61 -14.30 4.68
C SER A 458 8.99 -14.96 3.44
N ALA A 459 8.38 -14.18 2.53
CA ALA A 459 7.53 -14.65 1.45
C ALA A 459 8.23 -14.67 0.08
N LEU A 460 9.40 -14.07 -0.07
CA LEU A 460 10.12 -13.98 -1.34
C LEU A 460 11.36 -14.88 -1.35
N HIS A 461 11.37 -15.86 -2.25
CA HIS A 461 12.52 -16.74 -2.49
C HIS A 461 13.67 -16.00 -3.21
N ALA A 462 14.84 -16.65 -3.27
CA ALA A 462 16.01 -16.11 -3.98
C ALA A 462 15.69 -15.82 -5.45
N PRO A 463 16.23 -14.72 -6.02
CA PRO A 463 15.98 -14.38 -7.41
C PRO A 463 16.58 -15.43 -8.33
N MET A 464 15.79 -15.87 -9.30
CA MET A 464 16.21 -16.79 -10.34
C MET A 464 16.74 -15.97 -11.51
N ILE A 465 18.01 -16.19 -11.88
CA ILE A 465 18.64 -15.48 -12.99
C ILE A 465 18.67 -16.37 -14.23
N THR A 466 18.25 -15.82 -15.36
CA THR A 466 18.49 -16.40 -16.68
C THR A 466 19.25 -15.40 -17.53
N THR A 467 20.43 -15.79 -17.99
CA THR A 467 21.20 -14.97 -18.93
C THR A 467 20.74 -15.25 -20.36
N ILE A 468 20.59 -14.20 -21.14
CA ILE A 468 20.13 -14.26 -22.53
C ILE A 468 21.02 -13.31 -23.34
N PRO A 469 21.40 -13.63 -24.59
CA PRO A 469 22.06 -12.65 -25.45
C PRO A 469 21.19 -11.40 -25.61
N ALA A 470 21.78 -10.21 -25.44
CA ALA A 470 21.04 -8.94 -25.51
C ALA A 470 20.25 -8.78 -26.82
N GLU A 471 20.77 -9.34 -27.93
CA GLU A 471 20.13 -9.32 -29.25
C GLU A 471 18.73 -9.94 -29.26
N ARG A 472 18.48 -10.91 -28.37
CA ARG A 472 17.18 -11.59 -28.27
C ARG A 472 16.08 -10.67 -27.77
N PHE A 473 16.42 -9.69 -26.91
CA PHE A 473 15.47 -8.67 -26.47
C PHE A 473 15.01 -7.81 -27.66
N TYR A 474 15.96 -7.40 -28.50
CA TYR A 474 15.67 -6.60 -29.69
C TYR A 474 14.90 -7.39 -30.75
N GLN A 475 15.23 -8.67 -30.96
CA GLN A 475 14.49 -9.55 -31.87
C GLN A 475 13.03 -9.75 -31.45
N PHE A 476 12.77 -9.87 -30.14
CA PHE A 476 11.40 -9.93 -29.63
C PHE A 476 10.64 -8.62 -29.84
N MET A 477 11.29 -7.47 -29.63
CA MET A 477 10.69 -6.17 -29.95
C MET A 477 10.39 -6.05 -31.45
N GLN A 478 11.27 -6.57 -32.31
CA GLN A 478 11.06 -6.63 -33.77
C GLN A 478 9.85 -7.46 -34.16
N ALA A 479 9.77 -8.69 -33.63
CA ALA A 479 8.68 -9.62 -33.93
C ALA A 479 7.30 -9.06 -33.52
N ASN A 480 7.27 -8.20 -32.51
CA ASN A 480 6.06 -7.54 -32.04
C ASN A 480 5.79 -6.17 -32.70
N GLY A 481 6.54 -5.79 -33.75
CA GLY A 481 6.37 -4.52 -34.47
C GLY A 481 6.74 -3.28 -33.65
N ARG A 482 7.56 -3.44 -32.61
CA ARG A 482 7.96 -2.38 -31.66
C ARG A 482 9.42 -1.96 -31.80
N LEU A 483 10.04 -2.16 -32.96
CA LEU A 483 11.43 -1.76 -33.17
C LEU A 483 11.52 -0.26 -33.51
N GLY A 484 12.16 0.54 -32.65
CA GLY A 484 12.37 1.98 -32.86
C GLY A 484 12.76 2.71 -31.58
N GLY A 485 13.41 3.87 -31.69
CA GLY A 485 14.00 4.60 -30.55
C GLY A 485 13.02 5.09 -29.47
N GLN A 486 11.70 4.97 -29.69
CA GLN A 486 10.65 5.31 -28.73
C GLN A 486 10.15 4.10 -27.91
N ASN A 487 10.47 2.86 -28.32
CA ASN A 487 9.97 1.65 -27.65
C ASN A 487 11.10 0.94 -26.90
N LYS A 488 11.07 0.98 -25.57
CA LYS A 488 12.01 0.26 -24.70
C LYS A 488 11.45 -1.11 -24.32
N PHE A 489 12.34 -2.07 -24.09
CA PHE A 489 11.94 -3.37 -23.56
C PHE A 489 11.38 -3.19 -22.13
N PRO A 490 10.21 -3.77 -21.79
CA PRO A 490 9.61 -3.58 -20.47
C PRO A 490 10.52 -4.15 -19.39
N ARG A 491 10.86 -3.33 -18.37
CA ARG A 491 11.67 -3.77 -17.22
C ARG A 491 10.92 -4.72 -16.29
N VAL A 492 9.59 -4.58 -16.25
CA VAL A 492 8.70 -5.45 -15.47
C VAL A 492 7.65 -6.04 -16.39
N MET A 493 7.57 -7.37 -16.46
CA MET A 493 6.57 -8.07 -17.28
C MET A 493 5.35 -8.48 -16.46
N LYS A 494 4.17 -8.27 -17.04
CA LYS A 494 2.92 -8.92 -16.60
C LYS A 494 2.85 -10.36 -17.12
N ALA A 495 2.01 -11.20 -16.52
CA ALA A 495 1.88 -12.62 -16.86
C ALA A 495 1.76 -12.89 -18.37
N ALA A 496 0.81 -12.25 -19.07
CA ALA A 496 0.63 -12.44 -20.52
C ALA A 496 1.85 -12.02 -21.36
N GLN A 497 2.59 -10.99 -20.93
CA GLN A 497 3.83 -10.57 -21.60
C GLN A 497 4.97 -11.56 -21.32
N HIS A 498 5.03 -12.10 -20.11
CA HIS A 498 6.00 -13.12 -19.73
C HIS A 498 5.78 -14.42 -20.49
N ASP A 499 4.53 -14.85 -20.66
CA ASP A 499 4.19 -16.03 -21.47
C ASP A 499 4.61 -15.85 -22.94
N ALA A 500 4.31 -14.69 -23.53
CA ALA A 500 4.75 -14.37 -24.89
C ALA A 500 6.28 -14.35 -25.02
N TRP A 501 6.98 -13.79 -24.03
CA TRP A 501 8.45 -13.77 -23.97
C TRP A 501 9.03 -15.19 -23.88
N LYS A 502 8.51 -16.02 -22.97
CA LYS A 502 8.94 -17.43 -22.83
C LYS A 502 8.73 -18.21 -24.12
N ASN A 503 7.54 -18.10 -24.72
CA ASN A 503 7.23 -18.78 -25.98
C ASN A 503 8.20 -18.36 -27.10
N PHE A 504 8.56 -17.07 -27.18
CA PHE A 504 9.56 -16.59 -28.13
C PHE A 504 10.95 -17.16 -27.87
N LEU A 505 11.37 -17.25 -26.60
CA LEU A 505 12.65 -17.84 -26.23
C LEU A 505 12.71 -19.33 -26.53
N ASP A 506 11.63 -20.07 -26.26
CA ASP A 506 11.53 -21.51 -26.48
C ASP A 506 11.43 -21.85 -27.97
N ALA A 507 10.73 -21.04 -28.77
CA ALA A 507 10.61 -21.24 -30.23
C ALA A 507 11.90 -20.96 -31.01
N SER A 508 12.93 -20.43 -30.35
CA SER A 508 14.22 -20.12 -30.97
C SER A 508 15.40 -20.90 -30.37
N ARG A 509 15.11 -21.91 -29.54
CA ARG A 509 16.03 -22.98 -29.18
C ARG A 509 15.95 -24.07 -30.23
#